data_AF-A0A9Q7X2M6-F1
#
_entry.id   AF-A0A9Q7X2M6-F1
#
_cell.length_a   1.000
_cell.length_b   1.000
_cell.length_c   1.000
_cell.angle_alpha   90.00
_cell.angle_beta   90.00
_cell.angle_gamma   90.00
#
_symmetry.space_group_name_H-M   'P 1'
#
loop_
_entity.id
_entity.type
_entity.pdbx_description
1 polymer ?
#
loop_
_entity_poly.entity_id
_entity_poly.type
_entity_poly.pdbx_seq_one_letter_code
_entity_poly.pdbx_strand_id
1 'polypeptide(L)'
;MTAHICQTTEASTSSEQSRSMRNGVLLHPGTARDGRCLILPHPRTQVPTYYLYSENAPKPSSASSNTSKGELFELSTLKDTKYDRSWMISGVNEVISSGQLEILSRVDVRFLVTSLLYSVLVDSKFRSLEDIFEQIALGLHGKRKEEMIDSIVALKSDLGEGEGGDGKGSVQQEWTDIVTFGNLPIVKDALQEVADVQDLPNGEQAYRISTSKVFPILDARHARLSQQSTFAASPNILGRSFERRWPLESDPSPYLVAGMEESADCKEAKELRRKIAAEIIATNLPPQLAAEYFTHLGFALEK
;
A
#
# COMPACT_ATOMS: atom_id res chain seq x y z
N MET A 1 54.28 -13.00 -39.68
CA MET A 1 53.42 -12.31 -38.71
C MET A 1 52.27 -13.24 -38.37
N THR A 2 52.60 -14.35 -37.68
CA THR A 2 52.38 -14.60 -36.23
C THR A 2 50.91 -14.62 -35.83
N ALA A 3 50.36 -15.83 -35.94
CA ALA A 3 49.19 -16.28 -35.21
C ALA A 3 49.51 -16.37 -33.71
N HIS A 4 48.54 -16.02 -32.87
CA HIS A 4 48.53 -16.40 -31.46
C HIS A 4 47.20 -17.06 -31.12
N ILE A 5 47.30 -18.33 -30.73
CA ILE A 5 46.31 -19.14 -30.03
C ILE A 5 46.61 -19.04 -28.52
N CYS A 6 45.60 -19.36 -27.69
CA CYS A 6 45.62 -19.64 -26.24
C CYS A 6 45.22 -18.41 -25.37
N GLN A 7 44.34 -18.50 -24.37
CA GLN A 7 44.07 -19.60 -23.44
C GLN A 7 42.59 -19.69 -23.03
N THR A 8 42.09 -20.92 -22.94
CA THR A 8 41.02 -21.33 -22.03
C THR A 8 41.51 -21.18 -20.59
N THR A 9 40.85 -20.36 -19.79
CA THR A 9 40.96 -20.39 -18.32
C THR A 9 39.70 -21.00 -17.72
N GLU A 10 39.95 -21.96 -16.84
CA GLU A 10 38.99 -22.78 -16.12
C GLU A 10 38.09 -21.98 -15.19
N ALA A 11 36.96 -22.61 -14.86
CA ALA A 11 35.87 -22.09 -14.08
C ALA A 11 36.28 -21.48 -12.73
N SER A 12 35.83 -20.24 -12.49
CA SER A 12 35.42 -19.82 -11.16
C SER A 12 33.93 -20.13 -11.03
N THR A 13 33.60 -21.21 -10.34
CA THR A 13 32.24 -21.50 -9.86
C THR A 13 31.86 -20.49 -8.77
N SER A 14 31.60 -19.25 -9.15
CA SER A 14 30.66 -18.42 -8.40
C SER A 14 29.28 -18.88 -8.84
N SER A 15 28.49 -19.42 -7.92
CA SER A 15 27.07 -19.60 -8.14
C SER A 15 26.46 -18.21 -8.37
N GLU A 16 26.49 -17.75 -9.62
CA GLU A 16 25.67 -16.63 -10.06
C GLU A 16 24.24 -17.10 -9.83
N GLN A 17 23.68 -16.69 -8.69
CA GLN A 17 22.24 -16.59 -8.55
C GLN A 17 21.82 -15.71 -9.72
N SER A 18 21.32 -16.35 -10.77
CA SER A 18 20.74 -15.69 -11.92
C SER A 18 19.59 -14.85 -11.38
N ARG A 19 19.88 -13.60 -11.01
CA ARG A 19 18.87 -12.60 -10.70
C ARG A 19 18.05 -12.53 -11.98
N SER A 20 16.87 -13.12 -11.95
CA SER A 20 15.90 -12.98 -13.04
C SER A 20 15.65 -11.49 -13.20
N MET A 21 16.33 -10.86 -14.17
CA MET A 21 16.15 -9.47 -14.48
C MET A 21 14.81 -9.38 -15.20
N ARG A 22 13.77 -9.05 -14.44
CA ARG A 22 12.48 -8.71 -15.02
C ARG A 22 12.61 -7.33 -15.63
N ASN A 23 12.63 -7.26 -16.94
CA ASN A 23 12.58 -5.99 -17.65
C ASN A 23 11.13 -5.48 -17.65
N GLY A 24 10.95 -4.24 -17.20
CA GLY A 24 9.64 -3.61 -17.03
C GLY A 24 9.73 -2.10 -17.18
N VAL A 25 8.58 -1.44 -17.30
CA VAL A 25 8.49 0.03 -17.33
C VAL A 25 7.92 0.49 -16.00
N LEU A 26 8.68 1.32 -15.28
CA LEU A 26 8.34 1.82 -13.97
C LEU A 26 8.21 3.35 -13.97
N LEU A 27 7.05 3.86 -13.55
CA LEU A 27 6.87 5.25 -13.16
C LEU A 27 7.12 5.38 -11.66
N HIS A 28 8.09 6.20 -11.28
CA HIS A 28 8.39 6.43 -9.88
C HIS A 28 8.69 7.90 -9.59
N PRO A 29 8.40 8.40 -8.37
CA PRO A 29 8.85 9.70 -7.94
C PRO A 29 10.37 9.75 -7.95
N GLY A 30 10.95 10.92 -8.27
CA GLY A 30 12.40 11.12 -8.22
C GLY A 30 13.02 10.94 -6.82
N THR A 31 12.19 10.74 -5.80
CA THR A 31 12.56 10.48 -4.40
C THR A 31 12.64 8.98 -4.07
N ALA A 32 12.05 8.11 -4.90
CA ALA A 32 12.15 6.66 -4.79
C ALA A 32 13.37 6.18 -5.60
N ARG A 33 14.56 6.16 -4.98
CA ARG A 33 15.83 5.91 -5.69
C ARG A 33 16.52 4.60 -5.32
N ASP A 34 16.29 4.13 -4.11
CA ASP A 34 17.00 3.02 -3.50
C ASP A 34 16.06 2.24 -2.58
N GLY A 35 16.52 1.05 -2.17
CA GLY A 35 15.81 0.18 -1.24
C GLY A 35 15.47 -1.19 -1.80
N ARG A 36 15.09 -2.08 -0.90
CA ARG A 36 14.49 -3.39 -1.21
C ARG A 36 12.97 -3.25 -1.09
N CYS A 37 12.22 -3.79 -2.05
CA CYS A 37 10.79 -3.94 -1.88
C CYS A 37 10.49 -4.92 -0.73
N LEU A 38 9.75 -4.46 0.26
CA LEU A 38 9.16 -5.26 1.31
C LEU A 38 7.81 -5.78 0.81
N ILE A 39 7.50 -7.04 1.12
CA ILE A 39 6.18 -7.62 0.87
C ILE A 39 5.37 -7.43 2.15
N LEU A 40 4.33 -6.60 2.11
CA LEU A 40 3.47 -6.30 3.26
C LEU A 40 2.00 -6.54 2.88
N PRO A 41 1.11 -6.83 3.83
CA PRO A 41 -0.31 -6.99 3.54
C PRO A 41 -0.94 -5.65 3.12
N HIS A 42 -1.69 -5.65 2.02
CA HIS A 42 -2.46 -4.48 1.62
C HIS A 42 -3.52 -4.13 2.69
N PRO A 43 -3.66 -2.86 3.11
CA PRO A 43 -4.49 -2.50 4.26
C PRO A 43 -5.95 -2.99 4.23
N ARG A 44 -6.55 -3.02 3.05
CA ARG A 44 -7.96 -3.39 2.87
C ARG A 44 -8.17 -4.88 2.62
N THR A 45 -7.26 -5.52 1.88
CA THR A 45 -7.47 -6.88 1.35
C THR A 45 -6.55 -7.92 1.98
N GLN A 46 -5.52 -7.48 2.72
CA GLN A 46 -4.46 -8.31 3.31
C GLN A 46 -3.63 -9.13 2.30
N VAL A 47 -3.90 -8.96 1.00
CA VAL A 47 -3.12 -9.58 -0.08
C VAL A 47 -1.68 -9.04 -0.04
N PRO A 48 -0.67 -9.90 -0.22
CA PRO A 48 0.72 -9.46 -0.28
C PRO A 48 0.97 -8.44 -1.40
N THR A 49 1.46 -7.26 -1.02
CA THR A 49 1.75 -6.13 -1.90
C THR A 49 3.17 -5.65 -1.69
N TYR A 50 3.82 -5.17 -2.75
CA TYR A 50 5.18 -4.67 -2.69
C TYR A 50 5.21 -3.20 -2.27
N TYR A 51 6.01 -2.90 -1.24
CA TYR A 51 6.27 -1.56 -0.76
C TYR A 51 7.76 -1.27 -0.79
N LEU A 52 8.15 -0.13 -1.36
CA LEU A 52 9.54 0.35 -1.35
C LEU A 52 9.71 1.42 -0.29
N TYR A 53 10.68 1.26 0.59
CA TYR A 53 11.15 2.32 1.48
C TYR A 53 12.41 2.95 0.90
N SER A 54 12.43 4.28 0.80
CA SER A 54 13.62 5.04 0.38
C SER A 54 13.98 6.09 1.42
N GLU A 55 15.22 6.10 1.87
CA GLU A 55 15.74 6.99 2.92
C GLU A 55 15.92 8.43 2.40
N ASN A 56 16.22 8.57 1.11
CA ASN A 56 16.76 9.78 0.50
C ASN A 56 15.69 10.65 -0.20
N ALA A 57 14.65 11.04 0.52
CA ALA A 57 13.75 12.09 0.04
C ALA A 57 14.47 13.46 0.05
N PRO A 58 14.52 14.18 -1.10
CA PRO A 58 15.19 15.48 -1.21
C PRO A 58 14.54 16.50 -0.28
N LYS A 59 15.37 17.14 0.55
CA LYS A 59 14.97 18.17 1.50
C LYS A 59 14.48 19.42 0.75
N PRO A 60 13.34 20.02 1.13
CA PRO A 60 13.08 21.41 0.76
C PRO A 60 14.18 22.29 1.39
N SER A 61 14.72 23.22 0.60
CA SER A 61 15.95 23.97 0.82
C SER A 61 15.96 24.96 2.00
N SER A 62 15.10 24.78 3.01
CA SER A 62 14.91 25.80 4.06
C SER A 62 14.68 25.27 5.48
N ALA A 63 14.93 23.98 5.78
CA ALA A 63 14.76 23.43 7.13
C ALA A 63 16.08 22.91 7.72
N SER A 64 16.52 23.52 8.82
CA SER A 64 17.65 23.07 9.63
C SER A 64 17.35 21.74 10.32
N SER A 65 18.27 20.79 10.19
CA SER A 65 18.53 19.65 11.09
C SER A 65 17.37 18.72 11.52
N ASN A 66 16.48 18.34 10.61
CA ASN A 66 15.76 17.07 10.77
C ASN A 66 16.26 16.08 9.71
N THR A 67 16.86 14.98 10.14
CA THR A 67 17.14 13.82 9.29
C THR A 67 15.83 13.36 8.65
N SER A 68 15.76 13.32 7.31
CA SER A 68 14.63 12.74 6.60
C SER A 68 14.48 11.29 7.05
N LYS A 69 13.30 10.92 7.58
CA LYS A 69 13.03 9.55 8.06
C LYS A 69 12.61 8.60 6.93
N GLY A 70 12.79 9.03 5.68
CA GLY A 70 12.44 8.31 4.45
C GLY A 70 10.99 8.47 4.02
N GLU A 71 10.65 7.90 2.88
CA GLU A 71 9.29 7.81 2.33
C GLU A 71 8.97 6.34 2.00
N LEU A 72 7.69 5.97 2.11
CA LEU A 72 7.19 4.67 1.70
C LEU A 72 6.37 4.80 0.41
N PHE A 73 6.57 3.86 -0.51
CA PHE A 73 5.88 3.79 -1.79
C PHE A 73 5.25 2.43 -1.97
N GLU A 74 4.04 2.37 -2.51
CA GLU A 74 3.39 1.13 -2.96
C GLU A 74 3.62 0.93 -4.45
N LEU A 75 3.96 -0.29 -4.84
CA LEU A 75 4.08 -0.70 -6.22
C LEU A 75 2.74 -1.24 -6.72
N SER A 76 2.11 -0.51 -7.64
CA SER A 76 0.92 -0.96 -8.36
C SER A 76 1.27 -1.35 -9.79
N THR A 77 0.57 -2.34 -10.35
CA THR A 77 0.73 -2.75 -11.75
C THR A 77 -0.53 -2.44 -12.55
N LEU A 78 -0.39 -1.72 -13.65
CA LEU A 78 -1.43 -1.52 -14.65
C LEU A 78 -1.16 -2.45 -15.84
N LYS A 79 -2.19 -3.19 -16.24
CA LYS A 79 -2.16 -4.07 -17.41
C LYS A 79 -3.48 -3.95 -18.16
N ASP A 80 -3.41 -3.84 -19.48
CA ASP A 80 -4.59 -3.99 -20.35
C ASP A 80 -5.02 -5.46 -20.31
N THR A 81 -6.25 -5.72 -19.85
CA THR A 81 -6.80 -7.08 -19.77
C THR A 81 -7.55 -7.47 -21.04
N LYS A 82 -7.82 -6.52 -21.93
CA LYS A 82 -8.58 -6.75 -23.16
C LYS A 82 -7.67 -7.01 -24.36
N TYR A 83 -6.50 -6.39 -24.39
CA TYR A 83 -5.58 -6.49 -25.51
C TYR A 83 -4.16 -6.74 -25.05
N ASP A 84 -3.43 -7.53 -25.84
CA ASP A 84 -1.99 -7.67 -25.66
C ASP A 84 -1.30 -6.37 -26.06
N ARG A 85 -0.52 -5.82 -25.11
CA ARG A 85 0.28 -4.61 -25.28
C ARG A 85 1.74 -4.96 -25.11
N SER A 86 2.62 -4.17 -25.74
CA SER A 86 4.06 -4.27 -25.57
C SER A 86 4.66 -2.87 -25.54
N TRP A 87 5.81 -2.74 -24.88
CA TRP A 87 6.60 -1.51 -24.91
C TRP A 87 7.73 -1.67 -25.90
N MET A 88 7.93 -0.66 -26.75
CA MET A 88 9.14 -0.51 -27.55
C MET A 88 9.99 0.57 -26.90
N ILE A 89 11.15 0.20 -26.36
CA ILE A 89 12.05 1.14 -25.70
C ILE A 89 13.18 1.50 -26.67
N SER A 90 12.98 2.60 -27.41
CA SER A 90 13.90 3.02 -28.47
C SER A 90 15.35 3.22 -28.00
N GLY A 91 15.56 3.68 -26.76
CA GLY A 91 16.89 3.95 -26.22
C GLY A 91 17.76 2.71 -25.99
N VAL A 92 17.14 1.55 -25.79
CA VAL A 92 17.82 0.25 -25.61
C VAL A 92 17.53 -0.73 -26.75
N ASN A 93 16.74 -0.29 -27.75
CA ASN A 93 16.25 -1.11 -28.85
C ASN A 93 15.65 -2.46 -28.39
N GLU A 94 14.88 -2.41 -27.31
CA GLU A 94 14.29 -3.59 -26.67
C GLU A 94 12.76 -3.55 -26.76
N VAL A 95 12.15 -4.73 -26.91
CA VAL A 95 10.70 -4.91 -26.85
C VAL A 95 10.35 -5.67 -25.58
N ILE A 96 9.58 -5.04 -24.70
CA ILE A 96 9.02 -5.68 -23.50
C ILE A 96 7.62 -6.17 -23.83
N SER A 97 7.47 -7.49 -23.93
CA SER A 97 6.22 -8.15 -24.33
C SER A 97 5.11 -8.10 -23.29
N SER A 98 5.42 -7.81 -22.02
CA SER A 98 4.42 -7.86 -20.94
C SER A 98 3.36 -6.76 -21.04
N GLY A 99 3.69 -5.62 -21.67
CA GLY A 99 2.81 -4.45 -21.80
C GLY A 99 2.36 -3.84 -20.46
N GLN A 100 2.99 -4.24 -19.37
CA GLN A 100 2.64 -3.80 -18.02
C GLN A 100 3.33 -2.46 -17.73
N LEU A 101 2.62 -1.61 -17.00
CA LEU A 101 3.16 -0.37 -16.43
C LEU A 101 3.15 -0.49 -14.92
N GLU A 102 4.33 -0.44 -14.32
CA GLU A 102 4.50 -0.41 -12.88
C GLU A 102 4.51 1.04 -12.41
N ILE A 103 3.89 1.32 -11.26
CA ILE A 103 3.79 2.66 -10.68
C ILE A 103 4.13 2.58 -9.20
N LEU A 104 5.13 3.35 -8.76
CA LEU A 104 5.39 3.61 -7.35
C LEU A 104 4.61 4.85 -6.90
N SER A 105 3.64 4.67 -6.02
CA SER A 105 2.83 5.76 -5.46
C SER A 105 3.18 5.98 -4.01
N ARG A 106 3.31 7.25 -3.58
CA ARG A 106 3.57 7.58 -2.16
C ARG A 106 2.43 7.08 -1.27
N VAL A 107 2.78 6.46 -0.15
CA VAL A 107 1.84 5.96 0.84
C VAL A 107 2.02 6.65 2.17
N ASP A 108 0.90 6.97 2.82
CA ASP A 108 0.88 7.41 4.21
C ASP A 108 1.06 6.19 5.12
N VAL A 109 2.25 6.05 5.71
CA VAL A 109 2.65 4.92 6.57
C VAL A 109 1.66 4.65 7.70
N ARG A 110 0.93 5.69 8.17
CA ARG A 110 -0.06 5.56 9.24
C ARG A 110 -1.22 4.65 8.86
N PHE A 111 -1.61 4.59 7.59
CA PHE A 111 -2.65 3.66 7.13
C PHE A 111 -2.18 2.21 7.24
N LEU A 112 -0.92 1.95 6.87
CA LEU A 112 -0.36 0.61 6.95
C LEU A 112 -0.15 0.17 8.40
N VAL A 113 0.40 1.04 9.25
CA VAL A 113 0.55 0.77 10.70
C VAL A 113 -0.82 0.55 11.35
N THR A 114 -1.80 1.42 11.07
CA THR A 114 -3.16 1.28 11.58
C THR A 114 -3.75 -0.06 11.15
N SER A 115 -3.59 -0.44 9.88
CA SER A 115 -4.07 -1.73 9.37
C SER A 115 -3.44 -2.92 10.07
N LEU A 116 -2.11 -2.93 10.22
CA LEU A 116 -1.38 -4.02 10.85
C LEU A 116 -1.80 -4.20 12.32
N LEU A 117 -1.88 -3.09 13.08
CA LEU A 117 -2.36 -3.11 14.45
C LEU A 117 -3.83 -3.60 14.53
N TYR A 118 -4.71 -3.07 13.69
CA TYR A 118 -6.14 -3.38 13.73
C TYR A 118 -6.45 -4.80 13.24
N SER A 119 -5.64 -5.40 12.36
CA SER A 119 -5.95 -6.72 11.76
C SER A 119 -5.65 -7.92 12.68
N VAL A 120 -4.79 -7.74 13.68
CA VAL A 120 -4.34 -8.81 14.59
C VAL A 120 -4.45 -8.41 16.06
N LEU A 121 -4.21 -7.14 16.40
CA LEU A 121 -4.09 -6.65 17.77
C LEU A 121 -5.26 -5.72 18.13
N VAL A 122 -6.49 -6.20 17.95
CA VAL A 122 -7.72 -5.50 18.39
C VAL A 122 -7.87 -5.54 19.92
N ASP A 123 -6.99 -6.25 20.63
CA ASP A 123 -7.02 -6.27 22.09
C ASP A 123 -6.54 -4.93 22.67
N SER A 124 -7.16 -4.50 23.77
CA SER A 124 -6.84 -3.22 24.42
C SER A 124 -5.52 -3.26 25.21
N LYS A 125 -4.57 -4.10 24.81
CA LYS A 125 -3.31 -4.37 25.53
C LYS A 125 -2.15 -3.57 24.94
N PHE A 126 -1.27 -3.14 25.83
CA PHE A 126 0.00 -2.49 25.47
C PHE A 126 1.07 -3.54 25.20
N ARG A 127 1.84 -3.36 24.12
CA ARG A 127 2.89 -4.29 23.68
C ARG A 127 4.12 -3.51 23.23
N SER A 128 5.32 -4.08 23.41
CA SER A 128 6.55 -3.47 22.90
C SER A 128 6.55 -3.44 21.36
N LEU A 129 7.39 -2.60 20.77
CA LEU A 129 7.50 -2.51 19.30
C LEU A 129 7.85 -3.87 18.67
N GLU A 130 8.77 -4.62 19.27
CA GLU A 130 9.19 -5.93 18.79
C GLU A 130 8.02 -6.93 18.84
N ASP A 131 7.36 -7.06 20.01
CA ASP A 131 6.23 -7.97 20.19
C ASP A 131 5.07 -7.66 19.24
N ILE A 132 4.82 -6.38 18.93
CA ILE A 132 3.78 -5.96 17.99
C ILE A 132 4.00 -6.60 16.62
N PHE A 133 5.16 -6.37 16.01
CA PHE A 133 5.38 -6.79 14.62
C PHE A 133 5.65 -8.29 14.50
N GLU A 134 6.23 -8.92 15.52
CA GLU A 134 6.34 -10.38 15.59
C GLU A 134 4.96 -11.04 15.66
N GLN A 135 4.08 -10.59 16.57
CA GLN A 135 2.74 -11.17 16.68
C GLN A 135 1.87 -10.92 15.45
N ILE A 136 2.02 -9.76 14.81
CA ILE A 136 1.33 -9.48 13.55
C ILE A 136 1.83 -10.42 12.44
N ALA A 137 3.15 -10.61 12.33
CA ALA A 137 3.74 -11.53 11.36
C ALA A 137 3.24 -12.96 11.56
N LEU A 138 3.24 -13.45 12.81
CA LEU A 138 2.72 -14.76 13.18
C LEU A 138 1.22 -14.90 12.89
N GLY A 139 0.42 -13.92 13.31
CA GLY A 139 -1.03 -13.94 13.15
C GLY A 139 -1.48 -13.94 11.69
N LEU A 140 -0.88 -13.09 10.86
CA LEU A 140 -1.21 -13.02 9.44
C LEU A 140 -0.70 -14.22 8.65
N HIS A 141 0.50 -14.74 9.00
CA HIS A 141 0.99 -15.98 8.42
C HIS A 141 0.07 -17.17 8.76
N GLY A 142 -0.43 -17.24 10.00
CA GLY A 142 -1.42 -18.23 10.43
C GLY A 142 -2.69 -18.19 9.59
N LYS A 143 -3.32 -17.01 9.48
CA LYS A 143 -4.53 -16.80 8.65
C LYS A 143 -4.32 -17.22 7.21
N ARG A 144 -3.20 -16.80 6.59
CA ARG A 144 -2.90 -17.15 5.20
C ARG A 144 -2.70 -18.65 5.00
N LYS A 145 -2.09 -19.33 5.97
CA LYS A 145 -1.92 -20.78 5.93
C LYS A 145 -3.28 -21.49 5.99
N GLU A 146 -4.19 -21.03 6.84
CA GLU A 146 -5.56 -21.54 6.93
C GLU A 146 -6.33 -21.32 5.62
N GLU A 147 -6.32 -20.10 5.06
CA GLU A 147 -6.95 -19.78 3.78
C GLU A 147 -6.42 -20.64 2.61
N MET A 148 -5.11 -20.91 2.60
CA MET A 148 -4.49 -21.79 1.61
C MET A 148 -4.97 -23.23 1.76
N ILE A 149 -5.08 -23.74 2.99
CA ILE A 149 -5.61 -25.08 3.26
C ILE A 149 -7.06 -25.17 2.79
N ASP A 150 -7.89 -24.19 3.13
CA ASP A 150 -9.30 -24.15 2.74
C ASP A 150 -9.45 -24.09 1.21
N SER A 151 -8.62 -23.29 0.54
CA SER A 151 -8.61 -23.20 -0.92
C SER A 151 -8.20 -24.53 -1.59
N ILE A 152 -7.24 -25.25 -1.01
CA ILE A 152 -6.83 -26.57 -1.50
C ILE A 152 -7.96 -27.59 -1.30
N VAL A 153 -8.65 -27.56 -0.15
CA VAL A 153 -9.80 -28.43 0.12
C VAL A 153 -10.92 -28.16 -0.87
N ALA A 154 -11.25 -26.89 -1.12
CA ALA A 154 -12.27 -26.49 -2.10
C ALA A 154 -11.90 -26.92 -3.53
N LEU A 155 -10.65 -26.74 -3.95
CA LEU A 155 -10.17 -27.20 -5.25
C LEU A 155 -10.22 -28.73 -5.39
N LYS A 156 -9.92 -29.47 -4.32
CA LYS A 156 -10.01 -30.94 -4.31
C LYS A 156 -11.46 -31.43 -4.36
N SER A 157 -12.40 -30.73 -3.72
CA SER A 157 -13.82 -31.07 -3.82
C SER A 157 -14.39 -30.76 -5.21
N ASP A 158 -13.92 -29.70 -5.87
CA ASP A 158 -14.37 -29.33 -7.22
C ASP A 158 -13.82 -30.24 -8.32
N LEU A 159 -12.65 -30.86 -8.10
CA LEU A 159 -11.97 -31.69 -9.09
C LEU A 159 -12.28 -33.20 -9.00
N GLY A 160 -13.16 -33.64 -8.09
CA GLY A 160 -13.65 -35.03 -8.07
C GLY A 160 -12.54 -36.09 -7.99
N GLU A 161 -11.83 -36.10 -6.86
CA GLU A 161 -10.82 -37.09 -6.40
C GLU A 161 -9.61 -37.45 -7.31
N GLY A 162 -8.43 -37.29 -6.70
CA GLY A 162 -7.19 -37.97 -7.06
C GLY A 162 -6.23 -37.92 -5.87
N GLU A 163 -6.02 -39.08 -5.23
CA GLU A 163 -4.98 -39.28 -4.22
C GLU A 163 -3.58 -39.03 -4.82
N GLY A 164 -2.69 -38.44 -4.02
CA GLY A 164 -1.24 -38.53 -4.24
C GLY A 164 -0.54 -37.20 -4.43
N GLY A 165 0.19 -36.80 -3.40
CA GLY A 165 1.16 -35.71 -3.48
C GLY A 165 1.42 -35.09 -2.13
N ASP A 166 2.16 -35.80 -1.28
CA ASP A 166 2.68 -35.29 -0.01
C ASP A 166 3.75 -34.23 -0.32
N GLY A 167 3.27 -33.05 -0.71
CA GLY A 167 4.06 -31.88 -1.05
C GLY A 167 4.65 -31.27 0.21
N LYS A 168 5.67 -31.92 0.77
CA LYS A 168 6.68 -31.30 1.65
C LYS A 168 7.49 -30.26 0.85
N GLY A 169 6.80 -29.24 0.35
CA GLY A 169 7.41 -27.97 0.02
C GLY A 169 7.64 -27.25 1.32
N SER A 170 8.90 -27.14 1.72
CA SER A 170 9.36 -26.24 2.77
C SER A 170 8.73 -24.85 2.56
N VAL A 171 7.62 -24.55 3.26
CA VAL A 171 7.05 -23.21 3.36
C VAL A 171 8.01 -22.42 4.26
N GLN A 172 9.15 -22.03 3.69
CA GLN A 172 9.84 -20.82 4.10
C GLN A 172 8.83 -19.68 4.02
N GLN A 173 8.77 -18.76 4.95
CA GLN A 173 9.39 -18.55 6.24
C GLN A 173 8.42 -17.52 6.87
N GLU A 174 8.43 -17.32 8.17
CA GLU A 174 7.76 -16.20 8.84
C GLU A 174 7.70 -14.92 7.97
N TRP A 175 6.64 -14.12 8.06
CA TRP A 175 6.48 -12.91 7.23
C TRP A 175 7.45 -11.80 7.70
N THR A 176 8.76 -12.05 7.59
CA THR A 176 9.89 -11.29 8.14
C THR A 176 9.94 -9.85 7.65
N ASP A 177 9.31 -9.57 6.51
CA ASP A 177 9.19 -8.23 5.95
C ASP A 177 8.32 -7.33 6.85
N ILE A 178 7.36 -7.88 7.60
CA ILE A 178 6.57 -7.14 8.60
C ILE A 178 7.46 -6.68 9.76
N VAL A 179 8.35 -7.56 10.24
CA VAL A 179 9.32 -7.21 11.29
C VAL A 179 10.35 -6.20 10.77
N THR A 180 10.81 -6.37 9.52
CA THR A 180 11.70 -5.41 8.86
C THR A 180 11.04 -4.03 8.73
N PHE A 181 9.76 -4.00 8.34
CA PHE A 181 8.96 -2.79 8.28
C PHE A 181 8.83 -2.12 9.66
N GLY A 182 8.54 -2.89 10.70
CA GLY A 182 8.41 -2.40 12.08
C GLY A 182 9.64 -1.65 12.60
N ASN A 183 10.81 -2.02 12.09
CA ASN A 183 12.09 -1.41 12.48
C ASN A 183 12.42 -0.11 11.71
N LEU A 184 11.63 0.28 10.70
CA LEU A 184 11.88 1.49 9.93
C LEU A 184 11.65 2.76 10.78
N PRO A 185 12.49 3.81 10.63
CA PRO A 185 12.36 5.05 11.40
C PRO A 185 10.99 5.74 11.26
N ILE A 186 10.42 5.75 10.05
CA ILE A 186 9.10 6.33 9.76
C ILE A 186 7.95 5.60 10.47
N VAL A 187 8.13 4.32 10.82
CA VAL A 187 7.11 3.52 11.50
C VAL A 187 7.00 3.87 12.97
N LYS A 188 8.11 4.22 13.64
CA LYS A 188 8.10 4.68 15.04
C LYS A 188 7.29 5.97 15.21
N ASP A 189 7.45 6.91 14.29
CA ASP A 189 6.67 8.16 14.27
C ASP A 189 5.19 7.87 14.01
N ALA A 190 4.91 7.03 13.00
CA ALA A 190 3.55 6.64 12.68
C ALA A 190 2.86 5.97 13.88
N LEU A 191 3.57 5.13 14.63
CA LEU A 191 3.06 4.51 15.87
C LEU A 191 2.71 5.56 16.93
N GLN A 192 3.57 6.55 17.18
CA GLN A 192 3.28 7.61 18.15
C GLN A 192 2.03 8.43 17.76
N GLU A 193 1.78 8.59 16.47
CA GLU A 193 0.62 9.28 15.92
C GLU A 193 -0.68 8.48 15.98
N VAL A 194 -0.65 7.14 15.84
CA VAL A 194 -1.88 6.30 15.76
C VAL A 194 -2.16 5.47 17.01
N ALA A 195 -1.19 5.33 17.91
CA ALA A 195 -1.28 4.49 19.10
C ALA A 195 -1.14 5.32 20.40
N ASP A 196 -1.78 4.85 21.46
CA ASP A 196 -1.46 5.26 22.82
C ASP A 196 -0.08 4.72 23.18
N VAL A 197 0.72 5.52 23.88
CA VAL A 197 2.10 5.19 24.26
C VAL A 197 2.17 5.10 25.78
N GLN A 198 2.78 4.03 26.26
CA GLN A 198 3.08 3.81 27.66
C GLN A 198 4.58 3.56 27.83
N ASP A 199 5.23 4.36 28.66
CA ASP A 199 6.64 4.13 28.99
C ASP A 199 6.75 2.95 29.97
N LEU A 200 7.67 2.03 29.66
CA LEU A 200 7.98 0.87 30.48
C LEU A 200 9.12 1.19 31.45
N PRO A 201 9.20 0.51 32.62
CA PRO A 201 10.25 0.78 33.62
C PRO A 201 11.69 0.56 33.11
N ASN A 202 11.88 -0.22 32.05
CA ASN A 202 13.18 -0.48 31.41
C ASN A 202 13.59 0.63 30.41
N GLY A 203 12.78 1.67 30.23
CA GLY A 203 13.02 2.75 29.27
C GLY A 203 12.52 2.44 27.85
N GLU A 204 11.88 1.30 27.62
CA GLU A 204 11.19 0.98 26.37
C GLU A 204 9.79 1.59 26.34
N GLN A 205 9.17 1.60 25.15
CA GLN A 205 7.81 2.08 24.97
C GLN A 205 6.91 0.93 24.52
N ALA A 206 5.74 0.86 25.13
CA ALA A 206 4.67 -0.04 24.72
C ALA A 206 3.56 0.76 24.03
N TYR A 207 2.96 0.16 23.01
CA TYR A 207 1.96 0.79 22.16
C TYR A 207 0.67 -0.01 22.15
N ARG A 208 -0.43 0.71 21.96
CA ARG A 208 -1.77 0.14 21.73
C ARG A 208 -2.52 1.02 20.75
N ILE A 209 -3.19 0.45 19.76
CA ILE A 209 -4.00 1.23 18.80
C ILE A 209 -4.99 2.17 19.51
N SER A 210 -5.10 3.40 19.02
CA SER A 210 -5.93 4.44 19.63
C SER A 210 -6.89 5.03 18.62
N THR A 211 -8.16 4.62 18.67
CA THR A 211 -9.19 5.13 17.76
C THR A 211 -9.39 6.63 17.90
N SER A 212 -9.19 7.18 19.09
CA SER A 212 -9.25 8.63 19.36
C SER A 212 -8.13 9.42 18.67
N LYS A 213 -7.01 8.78 18.31
CA LYS A 213 -5.95 9.36 17.48
C LYS A 213 -6.14 9.07 16.00
N VAL A 214 -6.59 7.86 15.65
CA VAL A 214 -6.82 7.44 14.25
C VAL A 214 -7.90 8.27 13.58
N PHE A 215 -9.08 8.46 14.20
CA PHE A 215 -10.18 9.18 13.56
C PHE A 215 -9.85 10.63 13.19
N PRO A 216 -9.18 11.45 14.04
CA PRO A 216 -8.72 12.77 13.64
C PRO A 216 -7.82 12.80 12.40
N ILE A 217 -6.96 11.78 12.22
CA ILE A 217 -6.12 11.64 11.02
C ILE A 217 -7.00 11.39 9.78
N LEU A 218 -7.98 10.48 9.91
CA LEU A 218 -8.94 10.17 8.84
C LEU A 218 -9.81 11.39 8.50
N ASP A 219 -10.27 12.13 9.51
CA ASP A 219 -11.07 13.35 9.34
C ASP A 219 -10.29 14.44 8.62
N ALA A 220 -9.02 14.66 8.97
CA ALA A 220 -8.16 15.61 8.27
C ALA A 220 -7.92 15.21 6.81
N ARG A 221 -7.72 13.90 6.53
CA ARG A 221 -7.60 13.39 5.16
C ARG A 221 -8.91 13.57 4.39
N HIS A 222 -10.05 13.29 5.03
CA HIS A 222 -11.40 13.40 4.44
C HIS A 222 -11.76 14.84 4.11
N ALA A 223 -11.55 15.75 5.06
CA ALA A 223 -11.79 17.18 4.88
C ALA A 223 -11.00 17.73 3.68
N ARG A 224 -9.74 17.30 3.49
CA ARG A 224 -8.94 17.73 2.33
C ARG A 224 -9.38 17.07 1.02
N LEU A 225 -9.66 15.76 1.03
CA LEU A 225 -10.04 15.04 -0.19
C LEU A 225 -11.42 15.47 -0.71
N SER A 226 -12.33 15.88 0.17
CA SER A 226 -13.68 16.34 -0.18
C SER A 226 -13.74 17.77 -0.73
N GLN A 227 -12.62 18.51 -0.71
CA GLN A 227 -12.56 19.87 -1.23
C GLN A 227 -12.80 19.91 -2.74
N GLN A 228 -13.53 20.94 -3.20
CA GLN A 228 -13.72 21.19 -4.63
C GLN A 228 -12.38 21.34 -5.37
N SER A 229 -11.41 22.01 -4.76
CA SER A 229 -10.07 22.19 -5.33
C SER A 229 -9.34 20.86 -5.59
N THR A 230 -9.53 19.86 -4.73
CA THR A 230 -8.96 18.51 -4.92
C THR A 230 -9.59 17.80 -6.12
N PHE A 231 -10.91 17.94 -6.30
CA PHE A 231 -11.62 17.40 -7.47
C PHE A 231 -11.20 18.08 -8.76
N ALA A 232 -11.09 19.42 -8.74
CA ALA A 232 -10.62 20.21 -9.87
C ALA A 232 -9.17 19.86 -10.27
N ALA A 233 -8.31 19.56 -9.29
CA ALA A 233 -6.94 19.12 -9.55
C ALA A 233 -6.84 17.68 -10.09
N SER A 234 -7.90 16.87 -9.93
CA SER A 234 -7.92 15.45 -10.32
C SER A 234 -9.13 15.10 -11.20
N PRO A 235 -9.31 15.77 -12.36
CA PRO A 235 -10.53 15.68 -13.15
C PRO A 235 -10.80 14.26 -13.68
N ASN A 236 -9.74 13.52 -14.04
CA ASN A 236 -9.88 12.19 -14.64
C ASN A 236 -10.23 11.07 -13.66
N ILE A 237 -10.11 11.30 -12.35
CA ILE A 237 -10.41 10.31 -11.31
C ILE A 237 -11.58 10.80 -10.47
N LEU A 238 -11.35 11.85 -9.68
CA LEU A 238 -12.35 12.40 -8.77
C LEU A 238 -13.47 13.10 -9.53
N GLY A 239 -13.11 13.93 -10.53
CA GLY A 239 -14.09 14.64 -11.37
C GLY A 239 -15.03 13.69 -12.11
N ARG A 240 -14.49 12.75 -12.88
CA ARG A 240 -15.31 11.72 -13.55
C ARG A 240 -16.15 10.89 -12.57
N SER A 241 -15.60 10.54 -11.41
CA SER A 241 -16.37 9.82 -10.41
C SER A 241 -17.51 10.64 -9.83
N PHE A 242 -17.38 11.97 -9.79
CA PHE A 242 -18.43 12.90 -9.40
C PHE A 242 -19.48 13.01 -10.50
N GLU A 243 -19.08 13.31 -11.74
CA GLU A 243 -19.99 13.45 -12.90
C GLU A 243 -20.88 12.22 -13.07
N ARG A 244 -20.29 11.01 -13.01
CA ARG A 244 -21.03 9.74 -13.17
C ARG A 244 -22.07 9.50 -12.07
N ARG A 245 -21.89 10.10 -10.89
CA ARG A 245 -22.72 9.89 -9.71
C ARG A 245 -23.55 11.12 -9.35
N TRP A 246 -23.53 12.13 -10.19
CA TRP A 246 -24.29 13.34 -9.99
C TRP A 246 -25.79 13.03 -10.04
N PRO A 247 -26.56 13.34 -8.99
CA PRO A 247 -27.96 12.90 -8.90
C PRO A 247 -28.96 13.83 -9.58
N LEU A 248 -28.54 15.01 -10.03
CA LEU A 248 -29.40 16.03 -10.61
C LEU A 248 -29.23 16.08 -12.13
N GLU A 249 -30.29 16.50 -12.82
CA GLU A 249 -30.28 16.73 -14.28
C GLU A 249 -29.50 18.00 -14.68
N SER A 250 -29.10 18.82 -13.70
CA SER A 250 -28.29 20.02 -13.94
C SER A 250 -26.85 19.66 -14.26
N ASP A 251 -26.18 20.52 -15.03
CA ASP A 251 -24.76 20.37 -15.36
C ASP A 251 -23.88 20.38 -14.09
N PRO A 252 -23.11 19.31 -13.81
CA PRO A 252 -22.21 19.25 -12.65
C PRO A 252 -20.92 20.06 -12.82
N SER A 253 -20.59 20.52 -14.03
CA SER A 253 -19.31 21.17 -14.36
C SER A 253 -18.93 22.33 -13.43
N PRO A 254 -19.85 23.22 -13.00
CA PRO A 254 -19.50 24.31 -12.08
C PRO A 254 -18.87 23.82 -10.77
N TYR A 255 -19.25 22.64 -10.29
CA TYR A 255 -18.78 22.06 -9.03
C TYR A 255 -17.44 21.33 -9.14
N LEU A 256 -16.82 21.36 -10.34
CA LEU A 256 -15.54 20.70 -10.65
C LEU A 256 -14.45 21.68 -11.10
N VAL A 257 -14.75 22.98 -11.16
CA VAL A 257 -13.77 24.03 -11.48
C VAL A 257 -13.25 24.68 -10.20
N ALA A 258 -11.97 25.03 -10.17
CA ALA A 258 -11.38 25.75 -9.05
C ALA A 258 -11.81 27.24 -9.07
N GLY A 259 -12.11 27.81 -7.91
CA GLY A 259 -12.33 29.26 -7.76
C GLY A 259 -13.79 29.72 -7.73
N MET A 260 -14.77 28.81 -7.65
CA MET A 260 -16.09 29.18 -7.14
C MET A 260 -15.99 29.50 -5.64
N GLU A 261 -16.72 30.51 -5.18
CA GLU A 261 -16.90 30.69 -3.73
C GLU A 261 -17.62 29.46 -3.16
N GLU A 262 -17.12 28.91 -2.05
CA GLU A 262 -17.76 27.78 -1.36
C GLU A 262 -19.22 28.08 -0.94
N SER A 263 -19.63 29.35 -0.92
CA SER A 263 -20.99 29.83 -0.69
C SER A 263 -21.95 29.45 -1.83
N ALA A 264 -21.46 29.34 -3.06
CA ALA A 264 -22.23 28.98 -4.26
C ALA A 264 -22.31 27.46 -4.48
N ASP A 265 -21.51 26.70 -3.74
CA ASP A 265 -21.41 25.26 -3.82
C ASP A 265 -22.59 24.60 -3.09
N CYS A 266 -23.45 23.92 -3.86
CA CYS A 266 -24.70 23.38 -3.35
C CYS A 266 -24.47 22.21 -2.39
N LYS A 267 -25.47 21.94 -1.56
CA LYS A 267 -25.39 20.91 -0.52
C LYS A 267 -25.15 19.52 -1.12
N GLU A 268 -25.80 19.20 -2.23
CA GLU A 268 -25.71 17.94 -2.94
C GLU A 268 -24.29 17.69 -3.47
N ALA A 269 -23.64 18.73 -4.02
CA ALA A 269 -22.26 18.64 -4.49
C ALA A 269 -21.28 18.40 -3.33
N LYS A 270 -21.46 19.10 -2.21
CA LYS A 270 -20.66 18.88 -0.99
C LYS A 270 -20.82 17.47 -0.45
N GLU A 271 -22.06 17.00 -0.33
CA GLU A 271 -22.37 15.66 0.17
C GLU A 271 -21.81 14.57 -0.75
N LEU A 272 -21.96 14.72 -2.07
CA LEU A 272 -21.40 13.76 -3.02
C LEU A 272 -19.87 13.71 -2.87
N ARG A 273 -19.15 14.84 -2.94
CA ARG A 273 -17.69 14.86 -2.76
C ARG A 273 -17.25 14.24 -1.43
N ARG A 274 -17.98 14.49 -0.34
CA ARG A 274 -17.72 13.84 0.96
C ARG A 274 -17.90 12.33 0.89
N LYS A 275 -18.94 11.82 0.23
CA LYS A 275 -19.15 10.37 0.05
C LYS A 275 -18.03 9.75 -0.79
N ILE A 276 -17.70 10.35 -1.94
CA ILE A 276 -16.59 9.90 -2.80
C ILE A 276 -15.26 9.85 -2.03
N ALA A 277 -14.94 10.92 -1.28
CA ALA A 277 -13.71 11.00 -0.51
C ALA A 277 -13.64 9.92 0.58
N ALA A 278 -14.75 9.64 1.27
CA ALA A 278 -14.80 8.60 2.29
C ALA A 278 -14.58 7.20 1.71
N GLU A 279 -15.18 6.89 0.56
CA GLU A 279 -14.96 5.63 -0.16
C GLU A 279 -13.49 5.43 -0.54
N ILE A 280 -12.82 6.50 -1.01
CA ILE A 280 -11.40 6.45 -1.38
C ILE A 280 -10.50 6.23 -0.17
N ILE A 281 -10.82 6.84 0.97
CA ILE A 281 -10.08 6.58 2.22
C ILE A 281 -10.30 5.12 2.65
N ALA A 282 -11.54 4.62 2.55
CA ALA A 282 -11.90 3.27 2.95
C ALA A 282 -11.20 2.16 2.14
N THR A 283 -10.77 2.42 0.90
CA THR A 283 -9.97 1.44 0.13
C THR A 283 -8.60 1.17 0.74
N ASN A 284 -8.15 2.01 1.68
CA ASN A 284 -6.89 1.88 2.41
C ASN A 284 -7.09 1.50 3.89
N LEU A 285 -8.29 1.08 4.29
CA LEU A 285 -8.61 0.68 5.66
C LEU A 285 -9.01 -0.80 5.75
N PRO A 286 -8.70 -1.49 6.85
CA PRO A 286 -9.27 -2.80 7.14
C PRO A 286 -10.80 -2.78 7.12
N PRO A 287 -11.48 -3.88 6.73
CA PRO A 287 -12.93 -3.85 6.57
C PRO A 287 -13.76 -3.42 7.77
N GLN A 288 -13.37 -3.85 8.96
CA GLN A 288 -14.05 -3.46 10.19
C GLN A 288 -13.83 -1.96 10.49
N LEU A 289 -12.59 -1.47 10.40
CA LEU A 289 -12.30 -0.05 10.61
C LEU A 289 -12.96 0.84 9.54
N ALA A 290 -13.07 0.38 8.29
CA ALA A 290 -13.79 1.09 7.24
C ALA A 290 -15.28 1.25 7.61
N ALA A 291 -15.92 0.21 8.15
CA ALA A 291 -17.31 0.27 8.58
C ALA A 291 -17.52 1.22 9.77
N GLU A 292 -16.61 1.18 10.75
CA GLU A 292 -16.58 2.13 11.88
C GLU A 292 -16.36 3.57 11.40
N TYR A 293 -15.49 3.77 10.41
CA TYR A 293 -15.24 5.07 9.80
C TYR A 293 -16.45 5.63 9.05
N PHE A 294 -17.17 4.83 8.27
CA PHE A 294 -18.43 5.27 7.66
C PHE A 294 -19.47 5.67 8.72
N THR A 295 -19.55 4.90 9.82
CA THR A 295 -20.44 5.21 10.95
C THR A 295 -20.05 6.51 11.64
N HIS A 296 -18.75 6.74 11.86
CA HIS A 296 -18.20 7.99 12.42
C HIS A 296 -18.56 9.21 11.59
N LEU A 297 -18.56 9.09 10.26
CA LEU A 297 -18.96 10.15 9.35
C LEU A 297 -20.48 10.35 9.23
N GLY A 298 -21.28 9.47 9.84
CA GLY A 298 -22.75 9.50 9.76
C GLY A 298 -23.29 8.98 8.42
N PHE A 299 -22.51 8.22 7.66
CA PHE A 299 -23.00 7.58 6.44
C PHE A 299 -23.69 6.25 6.77
N ALA A 300 -24.87 6.03 6.19
CA ALA A 300 -25.50 4.71 6.25
C ALA A 300 -24.65 3.72 5.44
N LEU A 301 -24.28 2.59 6.06
CA LEU A 301 -23.68 1.49 5.32
C LEU A 301 -24.73 0.97 4.32
N GLU A 302 -24.51 1.25 3.04
CA GLU A 302 -25.28 0.60 1.98
C GLU A 302 -25.02 -0.91 2.09
N LYS A 303 -26.07 -1.67 2.37
CA LYS A 303 -26.04 -3.13 2.52
C LYS A 303 -25.74 -3.82 1.20
#